data_AF-A0A6M8T0M8-F1
#
_entry.id   AF-A0A6M8T0M8-F1
#
_cell.length_a   1.000
_cell.length_b   1.000
_cell.length_c   1.000
_cell.angle_alpha   90.00
_cell.angle_beta   90.00
_cell.angle_gamma   90.00
#
_symmetry.space_group_name_H-M   'P 1'
#
loop_
_entity.id
_entity.type
_entity.pdbx_description
1 polymer ?
#
loop_
_entity_poly.entity_id
_entity_poly.type
_entity_poly.pdbx_seq_one_letter_code
_entity_poly.pdbx_strand_id
1 'polypeptide(L)' 'MFRLAQQDDLTRILEIYNQVIERRTVTADLVPATKENRQTWFNQHLNHAKYPIWVYELDGQIVAWCSDLHPKSLTKQPTN' A
#
# COMPACT_ATOMS: atom_id res chain seq x y z
N MET A 1 2.83 3.65 17.76
CA MET A 1 3.53 4.89 17.35
C MET A 1 3.32 5.10 15.86
N PHE A 2 2.92 6.31 15.45
CA PHE A 2 2.83 6.66 14.02
C PHE A 2 4.20 7.10 13.50
N ARG A 3 4.61 6.58 12.34
CA ARG A 3 5.80 7.04 11.61
C ARG A 3 5.60 6.93 10.11
N LEU A 4 6.45 7.61 9.35
CA LEU A 4 6.50 7.44 7.89
C LEU A 4 7.00 6.03 7.55
N ALA A 5 6.41 5.46 6.51
CA ALA A 5 6.83 4.18 5.96
C ALA A 5 8.22 4.32 5.31
N GLN A 6 8.99 3.25 5.36
CA GLN A 6 10.27 3.07 4.71
C GLN A 6 10.19 1.90 3.73
N GLN A 7 11.21 1.77 2.88
CA GLN A 7 11.26 0.73 1.85
C GLN A 7 11.06 -0.69 2.42
N ASP A 8 11.63 -0.94 3.60
CA ASP A 8 11.60 -2.25 4.24
C ASP A 8 10.20 -2.61 4.78
N ASP A 9 9.36 -1.60 5.03
CA ASP A 9 8.00 -1.79 5.53
C ASP A 9 7.05 -2.36 4.47
N LEU A 10 7.40 -2.29 3.17
CA LEU A 10 6.54 -2.75 2.08
C LEU A 10 6.11 -4.22 2.27
N THR A 11 7.04 -5.08 2.71
CA THR A 11 6.73 -6.51 2.95
C THR A 11 5.58 -6.63 3.94
N ARG A 12 5.70 -5.93 5.07
CA ARG A 12 4.76 -6.02 6.19
C ARG A 12 3.43 -5.35 5.88
N ILE A 13 3.47 -4.24 5.15
CA ILE A 13 2.29 -3.55 4.63
C ILE A 13 1.48 -4.48 3.71
N LEU A 14 2.16 -5.19 2.80
CA LEU A 14 1.51 -6.14 1.88
C LEU A 14 0.94 -7.35 2.61
N GLU A 15 1.61 -7.85 3.64
CA GLU A 15 1.05 -8.91 4.49
C GLU A 15 -0.27 -8.46 5.13
N ILE A 16 -0.29 -7.29 5.78
CA ILE A 16 -1.50 -6.73 6.40
C ILE A 16 -2.60 -6.51 5.35
N TYR A 17 -2.24 -5.98 4.17
CA TYR A 17 -3.17 -5.75 3.07
C TYR A 17 -3.78 -7.05 2.55
N ASN A 18 -2.96 -8.06 2.28
CA ASN A 18 -3.41 -9.35 1.76
C ASN A 18 -4.25 -10.14 2.79
N GLN A 19 -3.97 -10.00 4.10
CA GLN A 19 -4.83 -10.57 5.15
C GLN A 19 -6.26 -10.02 5.12
N VAL A 20 -6.45 -8.76 4.70
CA VAL A 20 -7.78 -8.15 4.58
C VAL A 20 -8.48 -8.57 3.28
N ILE A 21 -7.72 -8.82 2.20
CA ILE A 21 -8.26 -9.37 0.94
C ILE A 21 -8.90 -10.74 1.17
N GLU A 22 -8.26 -11.61 1.94
CA GLU A 22 -8.82 -12.95 2.28
C GLU A 22 -10.16 -12.84 3.01
N ARG A 23 -10.32 -11.82 3.85
CA ARG A 23 -11.55 -11.55 4.61
C ARG A 23 -12.65 -10.90 3.75
N ARG A 24 -12.35 -10.52 2.50
CA ARG A 24 -13.25 -9.91 1.50
C ARG A 24 -14.06 -8.71 2.01
N THR A 25 -13.60 -8.06 3.08
CA THR A 25 -14.45 -7.12 3.81
C THR A 25 -14.38 -5.73 3.19
N VAL A 26 -13.20 -5.30 2.71
CA VAL A 26 -13.00 -4.04 1.96
C VAL A 26 -11.69 -4.14 1.17
N THR A 27 -11.75 -4.15 -0.17
CA THR A 27 -10.90 -3.42 -1.14
C THR A 27 -11.23 -3.92 -2.55
N ALA A 28 -11.27 -3.02 -3.53
CA ALA A 28 -11.65 -3.30 -4.92
C ALA A 28 -10.70 -4.23 -5.71
N ASP A 29 -9.61 -4.70 -5.10
CA ASP A 29 -8.63 -5.56 -5.73
C ASP A 29 -8.95 -7.05 -5.48
N LEU A 30 -9.13 -7.82 -6.55
CA LEU A 30 -9.52 -9.24 -6.54
C LEU A 30 -8.32 -10.20 -6.54
N VAL A 31 -7.10 -9.67 -6.63
CA VAL A 31 -5.86 -10.44 -6.76
C VAL A 31 -4.90 -10.03 -5.65
N PRO A 32 -4.20 -10.99 -4.99
CA PRO A 32 -3.17 -10.67 -4.00
C PRO A 32 -2.14 -9.70 -4.57
N ALA A 33 -1.82 -8.66 -3.80
CA ALA A 33 -0.80 -7.72 -4.20
C ALA A 33 0.59 -8.33 -3.98
N THR A 34 1.37 -8.47 -5.05
CA THR A 34 2.77 -8.92 -4.98
C THR A 34 3.71 -7.72 -4.77
N LYS A 35 4.89 -8.00 -4.19
CA LYS A 35 5.94 -7.00 -4.01
C LYS A 35 6.26 -6.29 -5.31
N GLU A 36 6.50 -7.03 -6.39
CA GLU A 36 6.87 -6.47 -7.70
C GLU A 36 5.78 -5.53 -8.26
N ASN A 37 4.50 -5.90 -8.13
CA ASN A 37 3.39 -5.10 -8.65
C ASN A 37 3.14 -3.82 -7.82
N ARG A 38 3.50 -3.82 -6.53
CA ARG A 38 3.32 -2.67 -5.63
C ARG A 38 4.59 -1.86 -5.40
N GLN A 39 5.75 -2.37 -5.78
CA GLN A 39 7.04 -1.70 -5.58
C GLN A 39 7.10 -0.36 -6.29
N THR A 40 6.65 -0.30 -7.55
CA THR A 40 6.61 0.94 -8.34
C THR A 40 5.69 1.97 -7.71
N TRP A 41 4.49 1.56 -7.28
CA TRP A 41 3.53 2.43 -6.59
C TRP A 41 4.11 2.95 -5.25
N PHE A 42 4.75 2.06 -4.48
CA PHE A 42 5.34 2.40 -3.19
C PHE A 42 6.51 3.37 -3.34
N ASN A 43 7.40 3.13 -4.30
CA ASN A 43 8.51 4.03 -4.62
C ASN A 43 8.00 5.41 -5.07
N GLN A 44 6.93 5.46 -5.86
CA GLN A 44 6.32 6.72 -6.27
C GLN A 44 5.76 7.49 -5.05
N HIS A 45 5.08 6.81 -4.13
CA HIS A 45 4.50 7.45 -2.95
C HIS A 45 5.56 7.88 -1.93
N LEU A 46 6.60 7.07 -1.69
CA LEU A 46 7.71 7.43 -0.80
C LEU A 46 8.45 8.70 -1.26
N ASN A 47 8.59 8.88 -2.56
CA ASN A 47 9.23 10.07 -3.13
C ASN A 47 8.27 11.27 -3.27
N HIS A 48 6.99 11.12 -2.91
CA HIS A 48 5.98 12.14 -3.11
C HIS A 48 5.60 12.82 -1.80
N ALA A 49 6.15 14.02 -1.56
CA ALA A 49 5.95 14.78 -0.33
C ALA A 49 4.48 15.12 0.02
N LYS A 50 3.55 15.10 -0.96
CA LYS A 50 2.12 15.34 -0.73
C LYS A 50 1.31 14.11 -0.29
N TYR A 51 1.80 12.89 -0.54
CA TYR A 51 1.04 11.66 -0.29
C TYR A 51 1.89 10.64 0.48
N PRO A 52 2.28 10.96 1.72
CA PRO A 52 3.07 10.05 2.53
C PRO A 52 2.27 8.80 2.89
N ILE A 53 3.00 7.68 3.01
CA ILE A 53 2.48 6.45 3.59
C ILE A 53 2.85 6.47 5.08
N TRP A 54 1.86 6.28 5.93
CA TRP A 54 2.01 6.19 7.37
C TRP A 54 1.84 4.74 7.81
N VAL A 55 2.66 4.35 8.77
CA VAL A 55 2.54 3.07 9.47
C VAL A 55 2.33 3.32 10.95
N TYR A 56 1.54 2.44 11.56
CA TYR A 56 1.39 2.38 13.00
C TYR A 56 2.10 1.15 13.53
N GLU A 57 3.10 1.41 14.38
CA GLU A 57 3.93 0.40 15.02
C GLU A 57 3.49 0.17 16.46
N LEU A 58 3.32 -1.10 16.85
CA LEU A 58 3.05 -1.53 18.21
C LEU A 58 4.06 -2.64 18.55
N ASP A 59 4.78 -2.50 19.66
CA ASP A 59 5.76 -3.48 20.13
C ASP A 59 6.82 -3.88 19.09
N GLY A 60 7.29 -2.92 18.28
CA GLY A 60 8.28 -3.17 17.22
C GLY A 60 7.69 -3.80 15.95
N GLN A 61 6.38 -3.99 15.87
CA GLN A 61 5.69 -4.56 14.71
C GLN A 61 4.72 -3.57 14.09
N ILE A 62 4.70 -3.49 12.77
CA ILE A 62 3.67 -2.73 12.06
C ILE A 62 2.37 -3.53 12.15
N VAL A 63 1.33 -2.88 12.68
CA VAL A 63 0.00 -3.48 12.86
C VAL A 63 -1.06 -2.81 11.99
N ALA A 64 -0.80 -1.59 11.51
CA ALA A 64 -1.67 -0.88 10.59
C ALA A 64 -0.88 0.06 9.68
N TRP A 65 -1.48 0.45 8.57
CA TRP A 65 -0.94 1.45 7.67
C TRP A 65 -2.06 2.25 7.02
N CYS A 66 -1.76 3.48 6.62
CA CYS A 66 -2.65 4.30 5.81
C CYS A 66 -1.84 5.11 4.79
N SER A 67 -2.41 5.28 3.60
CA SER A 67 -1.90 6.19 2.59
C SER A 67 -3.06 7.00 2.07
N ASP A 68 -2.81 8.24 1.69
CA ASP A 68 -3.78 8.97 0.90
C ASP A 68 -3.90 8.30 -0.48
N LEU A 69 -5.13 8.17 -0.98
CA LEU A 69 -5.38 7.49 -2.24
C LEU A 69 -4.98 8.46 -3.35
N HIS A 70 -3.75 8.36 -3.88
CA HIS A 70 -3.52 8.94 -5.20
C HIS A 70 -4.50 8.23 -6.14
N PRO A 71 -5.44 8.94 -6.79
CA PRO A 71 -6.29 8.29 -7.78
C PRO A 71 -5.32 7.63 -8.76
N LYS A 72 -5.38 6.29 -8.90
CA LYS A 72 -4.72 5.60 -10.02
C LYS A 72 -5.10 6.46 -11.21
N SER A 73 -4.13 7.10 -11.84
CA SER A 73 -4.37 7.78 -13.10
C SER A 73 -4.99 6.69 -13.96
N LEU A 74 -6.30 6.81 -14.18
CA LEU A 74 -7.06 5.96 -15.08
C LEU A 74 -6.58 6.34 -16.47
N THR A 75 -5.34 5.97 -16.80
CA THR A 75 -4.95 5.79 -18.19
C THR A 75 -5.80 4.63 -18.65
N LYS A 76 -7.00 4.98 -19.14
CA LYS A 76 -7.81 4.11 -19.97
C LYS A 76 -6.84 3.46 -20.94
N GLN A 77 -6.64 2.15 -20.82
CA GLN A 77 -6.03 1.40 -21.92
C GLN A 77 -6.90 1.73 -23.15
N PRO A 78 -6.29 2.16 -24.27
CA PRO A 78 -7.08 2.45 -25.46
C PRO A 78 -7.80 1.16 -25.83
N THR A 79 -9.13 1.22 -25.82
CA THR A 79 -9.98 0.18 -26.40
C THR A 79 -9.62 0.10 -27.88
N ASN A 80 -9.09 -1.05 -28.28
CA ASN A 80 -8.83 -1.43 -29.66
C ASN A 80 -10.15 -1.47 -30.46
#